data_AF-A1RU23-F1
#
_entry.id   AF-A1RU23-F1
#
_cell.length_a   1.000
_cell.length_b   1.000
_cell.length_c   1.000
_cell.angle_alpha   90.00
_cell.angle_beta   90.00
_cell.angle_gamma   90.00
#
_symmetry.space_group_name_H-M   'P 1'
#
loop_
_entity.id
_entity.type
_entity.pdbx_description
1 polymer ?
#
loop_
_entity_poly.entity_id
_entity_poly.type
_entity_poly.pdbx_seq_one_letter_code
_entity_poly.pdbx_strand_id
1 'polypeptide(L)' 'MKTGLIIVLSLIAVTLGGLYLVSTLSNPSLDPLILARDLGISVVSLTAGITAPLLHRRFTEGDEEINA' A
#
# COMPACT_ATOMS: atom_id res chain seq x y z
N MET A 1 20.10 -0.66 -4.46
CA MET A 1 19.41 0.66 -4.56
C MET A 1 17.89 0.52 -4.74
N LYS A 2 17.38 -0.38 -5.60
CA LYS A 2 15.93 -0.53 -5.87
C LYS A 2 15.10 -0.96 -4.64
N THR A 3 15.59 -1.91 -3.84
CA THR A 3 14.87 -2.41 -2.65
C THR A 3 14.61 -1.32 -1.60
N GLY A 4 15.61 -0.46 -1.33
CA GLY A 4 15.46 0.64 -0.38
C GLY A 4 14.39 1.65 -0.80
N LEU A 5 14.36 2.00 -2.09
CA LEU A 5 13.31 2.86 -2.64
C LEU A 5 11.92 2.23 -2.50
N ILE A 6 11.80 0.93 -2.77
CA ILE A 6 10.52 0.21 -2.65
C ILE A 6 10.04 0.20 -1.20
N ILE A 7 10.93 -0.02 -0.23
CA ILE A 7 10.58 0.03 1.19
C ILE A 7 10.08 1.42 1.58
N VAL A 8 10.77 2.48 1.15
CA VAL A 8 10.36 3.87 1.43
C VAL A 8 9.00 4.18 0.82
N LEU A 9 8.79 3.86 -0.46
CA LEU A 9 7.51 4.06 -1.15
C LEU A 9 6.38 3.24 -0.51
N SER A 10 6.67 2.01 -0.09
CA SER A 10 5.74 1.13 0.61
C SER A 10 5.33 1.74 1.95
N LEU A 11 6.30 2.26 2.71
CA LEU A 11 6.05 2.91 3.99
C LEU A 11 5.21 4.17 3.83
N ILE A 12 5.49 4.98 2.81
CA ILE A 12 4.69 6.16 2.45
C ILE A 12 3.25 5.76 2.09
N ALA A 13 3.06 4.73 1.27
CA ALA A 13 1.74 4.24 0.89
C ALA A 13 0.94 3.74 2.09
N VAL A 14 1.58 3.04 3.04
CA VAL A 14 0.94 2.59 4.28
C VAL A 14 0.58 3.78 5.18
N THR A 15 1.47 4.76 5.35
CA THR A 15 1.20 5.92 6.21
C THR A 15 0.08 6.79 5.63
N LEU A 16 0.12 7.10 4.34
CA LEU A 16 -0.95 7.86 3.67
C LEU A 16 -2.27 7.10 3.68
N GLY A 17 -2.25 5.80 3.36
CA GLY A 17 -3.43 4.96 3.37
C GLY A 17 -4.06 4.85 4.76
N GLY A 18 -3.24 4.64 5.79
CA GLY A 18 -3.68 4.59 7.19
C GLY A 18 -4.23 5.93 7.67
N LEU A 19 -3.56 7.04 7.36
CA LEU A 19 -4.05 8.38 7.69
C LEU A 19 -5.39 8.67 7.02
N TYR A 20 -5.54 8.31 5.75
CA TYR A 20 -6.78 8.50 5.01
C TYR A 20 -7.91 7.61 5.55
N LEU A 21 -7.62 6.36 5.90
CA LEU A 21 -8.57 5.46 6.55
C LEU A 21 -9.06 6.03 7.88
N VAL A 22 -8.13 6.46 8.74
CA VAL A 22 -8.46 7.07 10.04
C VAL A 22 -9.31 8.33 9.83
N SER A 23 -8.96 9.18 8.86
CA SER A 23 -9.74 10.37 8.52
C SER A 23 -11.17 10.02 8.10
N THR A 24 -11.32 9.07 7.18
CA THR A 24 -12.63 8.62 6.66
C THR A 24 -13.50 8.01 7.75
N LEU A 25 -12.92 7.25 8.68
CA LEU A 25 -13.65 6.65 9.80
C LEU A 25 -13.98 7.65 10.91
N SER A 26 -13.14 8.67 11.11
CA SER A 26 -13.32 9.67 12.16
C SER A 26 -14.36 10.72 11.80
N ASN A 27 -14.48 11.07 10.51
CA ASN A 27 -15.49 12.01 10.01
C ASN A 27 -16.09 11.50 8.69
N PRO A 28 -16.97 10.48 8.75
CA PRO A 28 -17.50 9.84 7.55
C PRO A 28 -18.41 10.79 6.76
N SER A 29 -18.29 10.74 5.43
CA SER A 29 -19.21 11.45 4.53
C SER A 29 -20.62 10.88 4.64
N LEU A 30 -21.62 11.76 4.58
CA LEU A 30 -23.04 11.38 4.50
C LEU A 30 -23.43 10.87 3.10
N ASP A 31 -22.61 11.16 2.09
CA ASP A 31 -22.78 10.60 0.74
C ASP A 31 -22.09 9.23 0.67
N PRO A 32 -22.85 8.13 0.46
CA PRO A 32 -22.30 6.78 0.44
C PRO A 32 -21.32 6.53 -0.72
N LEU A 33 -21.45 7.25 -1.85
CA LEU A 33 -20.53 7.11 -2.97
C LEU A 33 -19.16 7.71 -2.65
N ILE A 34 -19.15 8.86 -1.97
CA ILE A 34 -17.92 9.51 -1.51
C ILE A 34 -17.25 8.64 -0.44
N LEU A 35 -18.02 8.11 0.50
CA LEU A 35 -17.51 7.21 1.53
C LEU A 35 -16.85 5.96 0.92
N ALA A 36 -17.52 5.31 -0.04
CA ALA A 36 -16.99 4.11 -0.69
C ALA A 36 -15.70 4.41 -1.48
N ARG A 37 -15.64 5.54 -2.18
CA ARG A 37 -14.42 6.00 -2.86
C ARG A 37 -13.27 6.21 -1.88
N ASP A 38 -13.52 6.94 -0.80
CA ASP A 38 -12.45 7.33 0.11
C ASP A 38 -11.93 6.11 0.89
N LEU A 39 -12.84 5.20 1.27
CA LEU A 39 -12.49 3.91 1.84
C LEU A 39 -11.72 3.04 0.85
N GLY A 40 -12.16 2.99 -0.41
CA GLY A 40 -11.48 2.26 -1.49
C GLY A 40 -10.06 2.75 -1.71
N ILE A 41 -9.83 4.06 -1.77
CA ILE A 41 -8.50 4.66 -1.89
C ILE A 41 -7.62 4.24 -0.71
N SER A 42 -8.15 4.31 0.51
CA SER A 42 -7.39 3.94 1.71
C SER A 42 -6.98 2.45 1.69
N VAL A 43 -7.88 1.55 1.29
CA VAL A 43 -7.65 0.12 1.20
C VAL A 43 -6.63 -0.20 0.10
N VAL A 44 -6.76 0.40 -1.08
CA VAL A 44 -5.80 0.21 -2.18
C VAL A 44 -4.41 0.70 -1.77
N SER A 45 -4.31 1.84 -1.10
CA SER A 45 -3.02 2.38 -0.64
C SER A 45 -2.36 1.46 0.39
N LEU A 46 -3.13 0.97 1.38
CA LEU A 46 -2.63 0.05 2.40
C LEU A 46 -2.21 -1.30 1.80
N THR A 47 -3.04 -1.89 0.95
CA THR A 47 -2.75 -3.16 0.29
C THR A 47 -1.53 -3.05 -0.61
N ALA A 48 -1.42 -1.99 -1.42
CA ALA A 48 -0.25 -1.75 -2.26
C ALA A 48 1.02 -1.60 -1.40
N GLY A 49 0.98 -0.79 -0.34
CA GLY A 49 2.12 -0.58 0.55
C GLY A 49 2.57 -1.84 1.30
N ILE A 50 1.64 -2.70 1.72
CA ILE A 50 1.98 -3.97 2.40
C ILE A 50 2.49 -5.01 1.40
N THR A 51 1.88 -5.09 0.21
CA THR A 51 2.13 -6.19 -0.75
C THR A 51 3.33 -5.90 -1.65
N ALA A 52 3.64 -4.64 -1.96
CA ALA A 52 4.78 -4.25 -2.79
C ALA A 52 6.14 -4.83 -2.34
N PRO A 53 6.55 -4.78 -1.05
CA PRO A 53 7.83 -5.34 -0.63
C PRO A 53 7.83 -6.87 -0.66
N LEU A 54 6.68 -7.50 -0.39
CA LEU A 54 6.52 -8.96 -0.45
C LEU A 54 6.66 -9.47 -1.89
N LEU A 55 5.99 -8.80 -2.84
CA LEU A 55 6.09 -9.09 -4.26
C LEU A 55 7.52 -8.86 -4.77
N HIS A 56 8.14 -7.74 -4.38
CA HIS A 56 9.51 -7.45 -4.79
C HIS A 56 10.49 -8.54 -4.31
N ARG A 57 10.41 -8.97 -3.05
CA ARG A 57 11.25 -10.08 -2.55
C ARG A 57 11.00 -11.35 -3.33
N ARG A 58 9.74 -11.76 -3.49
CA ARG A 58 9.39 -13.00 -4.21
C ARG A 58 9.92 -13.04 -5.65
N PHE A 59 9.85 -11.94 -6.37
CA PHE A 59 10.26 -11.87 -7.79
C PHE A 59 11.71 -11.45 -7.99
N THR A 60 12.42 -11.00 -6.95
CA THR A 60 13.84 -10.65 -7.04
C THR A 60 14.73 -11.73 -6.43
N GLU A 61 14.32 -12.36 -5.32
CA GLU A 61 15.06 -13.50 -4.71
C GLU A 61 14.87 -14.78 -5.55
N GLY A 62 13.75 -14.95 -6.25
CA GLY A 62 13.50 -16.10 -7.14
C GLY A 62 14.35 -16.13 -8.42
N ASP A 63 14.95 -15.01 -8.82
CA ASP A 63 15.84 -14.92 -10.00
C ASP A 63 17.29 -15.35 -9.67
N GLU A 64 17.71 -15.30 -8.39
CA GLU A 64 19.05 -15.73 -7.98
C GLU A 64 19.18 -17.26 -7.89
N GLU A 65 18.10 -17.98 -7.56
CA GLU A 65 18.11 -19.44 -7.40
C GLU A 65 18.07 -20.22 -8.73
N ILE A 66 17.62 -19.59 -9.83
CA ILE A 66 17.56 -20.20 -11.18
C ILE A 66 18.90 -20.02 -11.94
N ASN A 67 19.76 -19.10 -11.51
CA ASN A 67 21.04 -18.79 -12.16
C ASN A 67 22.28 -19.15 -11.32
N ALA A 68 22.11 -19.84 -10.19
CA ALA A 68 23.19 -20.34 -9.32
C ALA A 68 23.41 -21.85 -9.53
#